data_AF-A0A1S4ALV8-F1
#
_entry.id   AF-A0A1S4ALV8-F1
#
_cell.length_a   1.000
_cell.length_b   1.000
_cell.length_c   1.000
_cell.angle_alpha   90.00
_cell.angle_beta   90.00
_cell.angle_gamma   90.00
#
_symmetry.space_group_name_H-M   'P 1'
#
loop_
_entity.id
_entity.type
_entity.pdbx_description
1 polymer ?
#
loop_
_entity_poly.entity_id
_entity_poly.type
_entity_poly.pdbx_seq_one_letter_code
_entity_poly.pdbx_strand_id
1 'polypeptide(L)'
;MSPACGNDQARGDCKSFDNIGLDCSSEKGNDNDVEGPSKEKDVQDVVSKTSQVKASCKRSRSSDVQDVVNDISSKLGEVVMTISKIADSRLDVTRLHEEIMAMEGYEEEFLGEAFDYLVQSDMLAKVFMAKNQNLHKV
;
A
#
# COMPACT_ATOMS: atom_id res chain seq x y z
N MET A 1 4.03 -49.20 -35.49
CA MET A 1 3.29 -47.92 -35.52
C MET A 1 4.27 -46.82 -35.16
N SER A 2 4.50 -45.88 -36.07
CA SER A 2 5.40 -44.74 -35.86
C SER A 2 4.57 -43.50 -35.53
N PRO A 3 4.90 -42.72 -34.48
CA PRO A 3 4.29 -41.42 -34.31
C PRO A 3 5.05 -40.41 -35.18
N ALA A 4 4.35 -39.81 -36.14
CA ALA A 4 4.84 -38.65 -36.87
C ALA A 4 4.86 -37.45 -35.93
N CYS A 5 6.04 -36.88 -35.67
CA CYS A 5 6.20 -35.67 -34.89
C CYS A 5 5.92 -34.47 -35.81
N GLY A 6 4.84 -33.74 -35.57
CA GLY A 6 4.55 -32.46 -36.23
C GLY A 6 5.42 -31.37 -35.63
N ASN A 7 6.11 -30.61 -36.48
CA ASN A 7 6.94 -29.48 -36.06
C ASN A 7 6.08 -28.22 -36.09
N ASP A 8 5.73 -27.69 -34.92
CA ASP A 8 5.00 -26.42 -34.77
C ASP A 8 6.00 -25.27 -34.70
N GLN A 9 6.02 -24.42 -35.73
CA GLN A 9 6.90 -23.25 -35.80
C GLN A 9 6.08 -21.99 -35.57
N ALA A 10 5.91 -21.60 -34.31
CA ALA A 10 5.35 -20.31 -33.94
C ALA A 10 6.37 -19.20 -34.24
N ARG A 11 6.25 -18.55 -35.41
CA ARG A 11 7.03 -17.35 -35.76
C ARG A 11 6.44 -16.15 -35.00
N GLY A 12 7.05 -15.77 -33.89
CA GLY A 12 6.75 -14.53 -33.18
C GLY A 12 7.36 -13.34 -33.92
N ASP A 13 6.53 -12.55 -34.60
CA ASP A 13 6.96 -11.26 -35.15
C ASP A 13 7.06 -10.25 -33.98
N CYS A 14 8.27 -9.98 -33.51
CA CYS A 14 8.54 -8.92 -32.54
C CYS A 14 8.39 -7.55 -33.22
N LYS A 15 7.32 -6.82 -32.90
CA LYS A 15 7.21 -5.39 -33.24
C LYS A 15 8.25 -4.62 -32.41
N SER A 16 9.25 -4.06 -33.07
CA SER A 16 10.19 -3.11 -32.47
C SER A 16 9.43 -1.87 -32.02
N PHE A 17 9.71 -1.39 -30.80
CA PHE A 17 9.20 -0.11 -30.34
C PHE A 17 10.11 0.99 -30.88
N ASP A 18 9.56 1.87 -31.72
CA ASP A 18 10.23 3.09 -32.14
C ASP A 18 10.47 3.99 -30.91
N ASN A 19 11.67 4.56 -30.86
CA ASN A 19 12.21 5.45 -29.83
C ASN A 19 11.19 6.48 -29.32
N ILE A 20 11.04 6.58 -27.99
CA ILE A 20 10.34 7.70 -27.34
C ILE A 20 11.24 8.94 -27.47
N GLY A 21 10.98 9.77 -28.48
CA GLY A 21 11.53 11.11 -28.58
C GLY A 21 10.96 11.98 -27.46
N LEU A 22 11.74 12.22 -26.41
CA LEU A 22 11.42 13.16 -25.34
C LEU A 22 11.67 14.58 -25.86
N ASP A 23 10.66 15.20 -26.46
CA ASP A 23 10.70 16.63 -26.76
C ASP A 23 9.93 17.39 -25.66
N CYS A 24 10.66 17.78 -24.63
CA CYS A 24 10.14 18.63 -23.56
C CYS A 24 10.14 20.09 -24.03
N SER A 25 9.01 20.55 -24.56
CA SER A 25 8.69 21.97 -24.66
C SER A 25 7.37 22.25 -23.94
N SER A 26 7.49 22.61 -22.67
CA SER A 26 6.40 23.16 -21.87
C SER A 26 6.21 24.64 -22.22
N GLU A 27 5.09 25.01 -22.82
CA GLU A 27 4.48 26.31 -22.56
C GLU A 27 2.95 26.19 -22.52
N LYS A 28 2.39 26.93 -21.58
CA LYS A 28 1.03 26.86 -21.04
C LYS A 28 0.34 28.15 -21.46
N GLY A 29 -0.94 28.10 -21.83
CA GLY A 29 -1.78 29.31 -21.82
C GLY A 29 -2.67 29.50 -23.03
N ASN A 30 -3.85 28.93 -22.93
CA ASN A 30 -5.10 29.31 -23.58
C ASN A 30 -5.51 30.77 -23.30
N ASP A 31 -5.85 31.56 -24.31
CA ASP A 31 -7.04 32.43 -24.28
C ASP A 31 -7.54 32.76 -25.70
N ASN A 32 -8.84 32.97 -25.80
CA ASN A 32 -9.64 33.11 -27.00
C ASN A 32 -9.88 34.59 -27.26
N ASP A 33 -9.79 35.05 -28.51
CA ASP A 33 -10.59 36.19 -28.96
C ASP A 33 -11.09 35.92 -30.38
N VAL A 34 -12.34 35.48 -30.45
CA VAL A 34 -13.19 35.57 -31.64
C VAL A 34 -13.67 37.02 -31.71
N GLU A 35 -13.15 37.79 -32.66
CA GLU A 35 -13.82 39.01 -33.12
C GLU A 35 -14.35 38.75 -34.53
N GLY A 36 -15.59 38.22 -34.56
CA GLY A 36 -16.42 38.12 -35.74
C GLY A 36 -17.30 39.37 -35.92
N PRO A 37 -17.84 39.58 -37.12
CA PRO A 37 -18.10 40.90 -37.69
C PRO A 37 -19.37 41.59 -37.19
N SER A 38 -19.36 42.91 -37.31
CA SER A 38 -20.42 43.84 -36.98
C SER A 38 -21.71 43.68 -37.82
N LYS A 39 -22.82 43.54 -37.10
CA LYS A 39 -24.17 44.15 -37.28
C LYS A 39 -25.02 43.85 -38.53
N GLU A 40 -26.16 43.20 -38.21
CA GLU A 40 -27.55 43.61 -38.48
C GLU A 40 -28.12 43.48 -39.91
N LYS A 41 -29.16 42.62 -40.06
CA LYS A 41 -30.56 42.84 -40.57
C LYS A 41 -31.31 41.49 -40.52
N ASP A 42 -32.32 41.29 -39.68
CA ASP A 42 -33.78 41.49 -39.86
C ASP A 42 -34.54 40.25 -40.41
N VAL A 43 -35.77 40.09 -39.89
CA VAL A 43 -36.91 39.24 -40.30
C VAL A 43 -37.00 37.79 -39.77
N GLN A 44 -37.66 37.67 -38.61
CA GLN A 44 -38.86 36.85 -38.35
C GLN A 44 -38.93 35.40 -38.88
N ASP A 45 -38.80 34.41 -37.97
CA ASP A 45 -39.70 33.25 -37.96
C ASP A 45 -39.82 32.66 -36.55
N VAL A 46 -41.07 32.38 -36.16
CA VAL A 46 -41.47 31.76 -34.90
C VAL A 46 -41.43 30.25 -35.12
N VAL A 47 -40.97 29.48 -34.12
CA VAL A 47 -41.48 28.14 -33.71
C VAL A 47 -40.36 27.23 -33.18
N SER A 48 -40.47 26.95 -31.87
CA SER A 48 -40.20 25.67 -31.21
C SER A 48 -38.78 25.15 -30.92
N LYS A 49 -38.63 24.89 -29.61
CA LYS A 49 -38.14 23.65 -28.98
C LYS A 49 -36.69 23.61 -28.50
N THR A 50 -36.64 23.55 -27.16
CA THR A 50 -35.74 22.77 -26.29
C THR A 50 -34.27 23.21 -26.24
N SER A 51 -33.94 23.99 -25.21
CA SER A 51 -32.57 24.14 -24.74
C SER A 51 -32.09 22.84 -24.13
N GLN A 52 -31.48 21.97 -24.92
CA GLN A 52 -30.55 20.97 -24.39
C GLN A 52 -29.15 21.57 -24.42
N VAL A 53 -28.85 22.42 -23.44
CA VAL A 53 -27.46 22.75 -23.14
C VAL A 53 -26.90 21.56 -22.38
N LYS A 54 -26.11 20.78 -23.10
CA LYS A 54 -25.34 19.64 -22.61
C LYS A 54 -24.59 20.05 -21.35
N ALA A 55 -24.98 19.51 -20.20
CA ALA A 55 -24.14 19.55 -19.02
C ALA A 55 -22.87 18.73 -19.35
N SER A 56 -21.77 19.41 -19.61
CA SER A 56 -20.45 18.78 -19.67
C SER A 56 -20.10 18.34 -18.26
N CYS A 57 -20.50 17.11 -17.93
CA CYS A 57 -20.05 16.44 -16.73
C CYS A 57 -18.54 16.25 -16.86
N LYS A 58 -17.76 17.16 -16.26
CA LYS A 58 -16.32 17.01 -16.07
C LYS A 58 -16.10 15.70 -15.29
N ARG A 59 -15.74 14.62 -15.99
CA ARG A 59 -15.14 13.46 -15.33
C ARG A 59 -13.79 13.91 -14.77
N SER A 60 -13.73 14.13 -13.47
CA SER A 60 -12.48 14.35 -12.74
C SER A 60 -11.62 13.08 -12.89
N ARG A 61 -10.61 13.12 -13.76
CA ARG A 61 -9.63 12.04 -13.90
C ARG A 61 -8.47 12.14 -12.90
N SER A 62 -8.58 13.02 -11.90
CA SER A 62 -7.51 13.27 -10.92
C SER A 62 -7.72 12.56 -9.58
N SER A 63 -8.85 11.86 -9.36
CA SER A 63 -9.07 11.09 -8.14
C SER A 63 -8.17 9.86 -8.08
N ASP A 64 -8.02 9.16 -9.20
CA ASP A 64 -7.56 7.77 -9.18
C ASP A 64 -6.09 7.63 -8.76
N VAL A 65 -5.21 8.55 -9.18
CA VAL A 65 -3.78 8.49 -8.82
C VAL A 65 -3.57 8.89 -7.35
N GLN A 66 -4.25 9.94 -6.88
CA GLN A 66 -4.11 10.38 -5.49
C GLN A 66 -4.74 9.36 -4.52
N ASP A 67 -5.85 8.73 -4.92
CA ASP A 67 -6.48 7.65 -4.17
C ASP A 67 -5.56 6.44 -4.05
N VAL A 68 -4.91 6.03 -5.17
CA VAL A 68 -3.89 4.98 -5.15
C VAL A 68 -2.69 5.33 -4.26
N VAL A 69 -2.19 6.57 -4.31
CA VAL A 69 -1.09 7.01 -3.44
C VAL A 69 -1.51 6.98 -1.96
N ASN A 70 -2.73 7.42 -1.65
CA ASN A 70 -3.27 7.39 -0.29
C ASN A 70 -3.46 5.95 0.22
N ASP A 71 -3.99 5.04 -0.62
CA ASP A 71 -4.13 3.61 -0.30
C ASP A 71 -2.77 2.96 -0.01
N ILE A 72 -1.77 3.22 -0.87
CA ILE A 72 -0.40 2.74 -0.66
C ILE A 72 0.18 3.30 0.64
N SER A 73 0.02 4.59 0.89
CA SER A 73 0.49 5.24 2.12
C SER A 73 -0.17 4.64 3.36
N SER A 74 -1.47 4.36 3.31
CA SER A 74 -2.23 3.75 4.41
C SER A 74 -1.71 2.34 4.70
N LYS A 75 -1.59 1.49 3.68
CA LYS A 75 -1.06 0.12 3.81
C LYS A 75 0.36 0.09 4.34
N LEU A 76 1.22 1.01 3.88
CA LEU A 76 2.57 1.15 4.41
C LEU A 76 2.55 1.55 5.89
N GLY A 77 1.64 2.44 6.29
CA GLY A 77 1.43 2.80 7.69
C GLY A 77 1.04 1.60 8.56
N GLU A 78 0.16 0.71 8.07
CA GLU A 78 -0.20 -0.53 8.77
C GLU A 78 0.99 -1.49 8.92
N VAL A 79 1.81 -1.63 7.87
CA VAL A 79 3.03 -2.43 7.93
C VAL A 79 4.01 -1.86 8.94
N VAL A 80 4.25 -0.55 8.92
CA VAL A 80 5.13 0.13 9.89
C VAL A 80 4.60 -0.09 11.32
N MET A 81 3.30 0.11 11.56
CA MET A 81 2.70 -0.13 12.86
C MET A 81 2.87 -1.60 13.31
N THR A 82 2.74 -2.56 12.40
CA THR A 82 2.91 -3.98 12.71
C THR A 82 4.38 -4.30 13.04
N ILE A 83 5.33 -3.75 12.30
CA ILE A 83 6.76 -3.90 12.58
C ILE A 83 7.13 -3.27 13.92
N SER A 84 6.62 -2.06 14.22
CA SER A 84 6.83 -1.42 15.51
C SER A 84 6.30 -2.28 16.65
N LYS A 85 5.08 -2.83 16.52
CA LYS A 85 4.53 -3.77 17.52
C LYS A 85 5.39 -5.02 17.69
N ILE A 86 5.94 -5.57 16.61
CA ILE A 86 6.85 -6.72 16.69
C ILE A 86 8.14 -6.32 17.41
N ALA A 87 8.72 -5.16 17.10
CA ALA A 87 9.91 -4.63 17.75
C ALA A 87 9.68 -4.34 19.24
N ASP A 88 8.54 -3.77 19.60
CA ASP A 88 8.13 -3.50 20.98
C ASP A 88 7.81 -4.79 21.74
N SER A 89 7.35 -5.84 21.03
CA SER A 89 7.11 -7.16 21.62
C SER A 89 8.38 -7.97 21.85
N ARG A 90 9.58 -7.41 21.62
CA ARG A 90 10.84 -8.13 21.91
C ARG A 90 10.89 -8.54 23.38
N LEU A 91 11.40 -9.74 23.64
CA LEU A 91 11.60 -10.23 24.99
C LEU A 91 12.53 -9.31 25.77
N ASP A 92 12.03 -8.84 26.91
CA ASP A 92 12.84 -8.18 27.93
C ASP A 92 13.58 -9.24 28.74
N VAL A 93 14.81 -9.53 28.34
CA VAL A 93 15.67 -10.56 28.95
C VAL A 93 16.05 -10.19 30.38
N THR A 94 16.21 -8.90 30.68
CA THR A 94 16.54 -8.43 32.03
C THR A 94 15.38 -8.71 32.97
N ARG A 95 14.16 -8.34 32.57
CA ARG A 95 12.96 -8.63 33.37
C ARG A 95 12.70 -10.12 33.52
N LEU A 96 12.97 -10.92 32.48
CA LEU A 96 12.87 -12.38 32.56
C LEU A 96 13.82 -12.97 33.61
N HIS A 97 15.06 -12.49 33.65
CA HIS A 97 16.05 -12.93 34.63
C HIS A 97 15.59 -12.61 36.05
N GLU A 98 15.15 -11.37 36.30
CA GLU A 98 14.64 -10.96 37.63
C GLU A 98 13.47 -11.85 38.09
N GLU A 99 12.50 -12.12 37.20
CA GLU A 99 11.34 -12.95 37.53
C GLU A 99 11.73 -14.41 37.86
N ILE A 100 12.68 -14.97 37.10
CA ILE A 100 13.16 -16.34 37.34
C ILE A 100 13.94 -16.42 38.66
N MET A 101 14.80 -15.44 38.94
CA MET A 101 15.57 -15.39 40.18
C MET A 101 14.71 -15.09 41.41
N ALA A 102 13.53 -14.50 41.23
CA ALA A 102 12.56 -14.28 42.30
C ALA A 102 11.79 -15.56 42.69
N MET A 103 11.90 -16.66 41.92
CA MET A 103 11.20 -17.91 42.23
C MET A 103 11.80 -18.60 43.46
N GLU A 104 11.02 -18.68 44.53
CA GLU A 104 11.42 -19.39 45.75
C GLU A 104 11.27 -20.92 45.59
N GLY A 105 12.13 -21.68 46.28
CA GLY A 105 12.02 -23.14 46.37
C GLY A 105 12.77 -23.94 45.29
N TYR A 106 13.55 -23.26 44.46
CA TYR A 106 14.42 -23.88 43.45
C TYR A 106 15.88 -23.53 43.69
N GLU A 107 16.79 -24.43 43.30
CA GLU A 107 18.23 -24.17 43.34
C GLU A 107 18.61 -23.15 42.26
N GLU A 108 19.52 -22.23 42.59
CA GLU A 108 19.93 -21.15 41.68
C GLU A 108 20.54 -21.67 40.37
N GLU A 109 21.27 -22.79 40.42
CA GLU A 109 21.82 -23.46 39.23
C GLU A 109 20.72 -23.91 38.27
N PHE A 110 19.65 -24.51 38.80
CA PHE A 110 18.48 -24.91 38.01
C PHE A 110 17.74 -23.70 37.42
N LEU A 111 17.62 -22.62 38.19
CA LEU A 111 17.02 -21.37 37.70
C LEU A 111 17.85 -20.76 36.57
N GLY A 112 19.19 -20.85 36.65
CA GLY A 112 20.10 -20.47 35.58
C GLY A 112 19.86 -21.28 34.29
N GLU A 113 19.78 -22.61 34.39
CA GLU A 113 19.49 -23.47 33.23
C GLU A 113 18.10 -23.18 32.62
N ALA A 114 17.10 -22.94 33.47
CA ALA A 114 15.75 -22.58 33.02
C ALA A 114 15.75 -21.23 32.27
N PHE A 115 16.49 -20.25 32.77
CA PHE A 115 16.67 -18.97 32.09
C PHE A 115 17.33 -19.16 30.71
N ASP A 116 18.45 -19.89 30.64
CA ASP A 116 19.14 -20.16 29.37
C ASP A 116 18.24 -20.86 28.36
N TYR A 117 17.40 -21.80 28.81
CA TYR A 117 16.40 -22.46 27.96
C TYR A 117 15.31 -21.50 27.47
N LEU A 118 14.82 -20.61 28.34
CA LEU A 118 13.77 -19.65 27.99
C LEU A 118 14.28 -18.54 27.05
N VAL A 119 15.51 -18.06 27.24
CA VAL A 119 16.13 -17.08 26.34
C VAL A 119 16.31 -17.63 24.93
N GLN A 120 16.54 -18.94 24.78
CA GLN A 120 16.58 -19.60 23.47
C GLN A 120 15.23 -19.62 22.75
N SER A 121 14.11 -19.47 23.48
CA SER A 121 12.76 -19.52 22.92
C SER A 121 11.91 -18.33 23.39
N ASP A 122 11.92 -17.27 22.58
CA ASP A 122 11.16 -16.02 22.81
C ASP A 122 9.68 -16.28 23.16
N MET A 123 9.03 -17.24 22.49
CA MET A 123 7.64 -17.61 22.77
C MET A 123 7.48 -18.22 24.17
N LEU A 124 8.36 -19.14 24.57
CA LEU A 124 8.27 -19.78 25.89
C LEU A 124 8.53 -18.77 27.00
N ALA A 125 9.53 -17.91 26.83
CA ALA A 125 9.80 -16.82 27.75
C ALA A 125 8.60 -15.88 27.90
N LYS A 126 7.96 -15.49 26.79
CA LYS A 126 6.74 -14.66 26.81
C LYS A 126 5.58 -15.33 27.56
N VAL A 127 5.35 -16.62 27.30
CA VAL A 127 4.30 -17.39 27.98
C VAL A 127 4.62 -17.51 29.47
N PHE A 128 5.87 -17.75 29.84
CA PHE A 128 6.32 -17.78 31.22
C PHE A 128 6.03 -16.44 31.92
N MET A 129 6.45 -15.31 31.35
CA MET A 129 6.20 -13.99 31.92
C MET A 129 4.70 -13.69 32.07
N ALA A 130 3.88 -14.05 31.09
CA ALA A 130 2.43 -13.84 31.17
C ALA A 130 1.76 -14.65 32.28
N LYS A 131 2.28 -15.85 32.58
CA LYS A 131 1.77 -16.70 33.67
C LYS A 131 2.17 -16.14 35.04
N ASN A 132 3.41 -15.70 35.20
CA ASN A 132 3.94 -15.20 36.48
C ASN A 132 3.40 -13.82 36.88
N GLN A 133 2.96 -12.99 35.91
CA GLN A 133 2.27 -11.71 36.20
C GLN A 133 1.05 -11.82 37.14
N ASN A 134 0.44 -13.00 37.27
CA ASN A 134 -0.73 -13.21 38.13
C ASN A 134 -0.35 -13.66 39.56
N LEU A 135 0.91 -14.01 39.82
CA LEU A 135 1.38 -14.47 41.13
C LEU A 135 1.77 -13.31 42.06
N HIS A 136 2.13 -12.16 41.48
CA HIS A 136 2.48 -10.93 42.23
C HIS A 136 1.27 -10.07 42.65
N LYS A 137 0.03 -10.51 42.42
CA LYS A 137 -1.17 -9.84 42.96
C LYS A 137 -1.54 -10.44 44.31
N VAL A 138 -0.94 -9.91 45.37
CA VAL A 138 -1.40 -10.07 46.77
C VAL A 138 -1.72 -8.69 47.33
#